data_AF-A0A5C6CXG3-F1
#
_entry.id   AF-A0A5C6CXG3-F1
#
_cell.length_a   1.000
_cell.length_b   1.000
_cell.length_c   1.000
_cell.angle_alpha   90.00
_cell.angle_beta   90.00
_cell.angle_gamma   90.00
#
_symmetry.space_group_name_H-M   'P 1'
#
loop_
_entity.id
_entity.type
_entity.pdbx_description
1 polymer ?
#
loop_
_entity_poly.entity_id
_entity_poly.type
_entity_poly.pdbx_seq_one_letter_code
_entity_poly.pdbx_strand_id
1 'polypeptide(L)' 'MPLSKEMRAYLARRYDCDPHKEILFDGDAVSVIGMLPGNNEPEQLFAGYLADIERDMHRDLGTDLPNELGAT' A
#
# COMPACT_ATOMS: atom_id res chain seq x y z
N MET A 1 4.01 13.18 4.95
CA MET A 1 5.14 12.49 5.66
C MET A 1 5.65 11.37 4.78
N PRO A 2 6.93 10.97 4.74
CA PRO A 2 7.37 9.89 3.85
C PRO A 2 6.70 8.55 4.19
N LEU A 3 6.44 7.71 3.18
CA LEU A 3 5.87 6.37 3.36
C LEU A 3 6.78 5.49 4.24
N SER A 4 6.20 4.79 5.21
CA SER A 4 6.95 3.91 6.12
C SER A 4 7.52 2.69 5.39
N LYS A 5 8.59 2.11 5.94
CA LYS A 5 9.22 0.89 5.37
C LYS A 5 8.24 -0.29 5.36
N GLU A 6 7.42 -0.41 6.39
CA GLU A 6 6.42 -1.49 6.51
C GLU A 6 5.34 -1.36 5.45
N MET A 7 4.81 -0.15 5.22
CA MET A 7 3.84 0.09 4.16
C MET A 7 4.42 -0.18 2.76
N ARG A 8 5.67 0.23 2.52
CA ARG A 8 6.35 -0.06 1.24
C ARG A 8 6.48 -1.56 1.02
N ALA A 9 6.88 -2.31 2.04
CA ALA A 9 6.99 -3.77 1.96
C ALA A 9 5.62 -4.44 1.76
N TYR A 10 4.57 -3.95 2.43
CA TYR A 10 3.20 -4.43 2.26
C TYR A 10 2.71 -4.26 0.82
N LEU A 11 2.84 -3.05 0.26
CA LEU A 11 2.42 -2.74 -1.10
C LEU A 11 3.23 -3.53 -2.14
N ALA A 12 4.56 -3.61 -1.98
CA ALA A 12 5.43 -4.40 -2.85
C ALA A 12 5.03 -5.88 -2.90
N ARG A 13 4.68 -6.46 -1.75
CA ARG A 13 4.20 -7.84 -1.67
C ARG A 13 2.81 -8.00 -2.29
N ARG A 14 1.91 -7.03 -2.08
CA ARG A 14 0.53 -7.10 -2.57
C ARG A 14 0.43 -6.99 -4.09
N TYR A 15 1.28 -6.16 -4.69
CA TYR A 15 1.26 -5.85 -6.12
C TYR A 15 2.42 -6.46 -6.90
N ASP A 16 3.28 -7.25 -6.24
CA ASP A 16 4.49 -7.86 -6.83
C ASP A 16 5.35 -6.82 -7.58
N CYS A 17 5.81 -5.79 -6.85
CA CYS A 17 6.55 -4.66 -7.42
C CYS A 17 7.77 -4.26 -6.56
N ASP A 18 8.69 -3.49 -7.14
CA ASP A 18 9.85 -2.92 -6.48
C ASP A 18 9.44 -1.77 -5.53
N PRO A 19 9.66 -1.90 -4.20
CA PRO A 19 9.20 -0.90 -3.23
C PRO A 19 9.88 0.48 -3.33
N HIS A 20 10.96 0.58 -4.10
CA HIS A 20 11.76 1.80 -4.25
C HIS A 20 11.58 2.49 -5.60
N LYS A 21 11.24 1.73 -6.65
CA LYS A 21 11.07 2.26 -8.01
C LYS A 21 9.61 2.41 -8.42
N GLU A 22 8.76 1.52 -7.94
CA GLU A 22 7.41 1.32 -8.46
C GLU A 22 6.31 1.84 -7.51
N ILE A 23 6.69 2.26 -6.30
CA ILE A 23 5.79 2.91 -5.35
C ILE A 23 6.09 4.41 -5.31
N LEU A 24 5.18 5.19 -5.92
CA LEU A 24 5.17 6.64 -5.93
C LEU A 24 4.35 7.18 -4.77
N PHE A 25 4.79 8.31 -4.24
CA PHE A 25 4.19 8.96 -3.09
C PHE A 25 4.20 10.48 -3.27
N ASP A 26 3.04 11.10 -3.17
CA ASP A 26 2.86 12.56 -3.26
C ASP A 26 1.91 13.04 -2.15
N GLY A 27 2.44 13.76 -1.17
CA GLY A 27 1.65 14.26 -0.03
C GLY A 27 1.15 13.14 0.89
N ASP A 28 -0.11 12.72 0.69
CA ASP A 28 -0.73 11.55 1.35
C ASP A 28 -1.27 10.54 0.31
N ALA A 29 -1.10 10.82 -0.98
CA ALA A 29 -1.49 9.95 -2.07
C ALA A 29 -0.36 8.97 -2.40
N VAL A 30 -0.74 7.73 -2.67
CA VAL A 30 0.14 6.61 -3.00
C VAL A 30 -0.30 6.04 -4.33
N SER A 31 0.65 5.78 -5.21
CA SER A 31 0.40 5.09 -6.48
C SER A 31 1.41 3.99 -6.67
N VAL A 32 0.94 2.81 -7.10
CA VAL A 32 1.81 1.72 -7.51
C VAL A 32 1.76 1.63 -9.02
N ILE A 33 2.93 1.71 -9.66
CA ILE A 33 3.11 1.55 -11.10
C ILE A 33 3.88 0.27 -11.36
N GLY A 34 3.52 -0.49 -12.39
CA GLY A 34 4.25 -1.70 -12.75
C GLY A 34 4.28 -1.90 -14.26
N MET A 35 5.22 -2.70 -14.74
CA MET A 35 5.24 -3.13 -16.14
C MET A 35 4.50 -4.46 -16.29
N LEU A 36 3.36 -4.44 -16.96
CA LEU A 36 2.63 -5.66 -17.28
C LEU A 36 3.33 -6.45 -18.39
N PRO A 37 3.36 -7.80 -18.31
CA PRO A 37 3.98 -8.61 -19.34
C PRO A 37 3.27 -8.41 -20.68
N GLY A 38 4.00 -7.92 -21.68
CA GLY A 38 3.48 -7.59 -23.01
C GLY A 38 3.11 -6.12 -23.21
N ASN A 39 3.23 -5.29 -22.17
CA ASN A 39 3.15 -3.84 -22.28
C ASN A 39 4.53 -3.22 -22.02
N ASN A 40 4.93 -2.25 -22.84
CA ASN A 40 6.22 -1.54 -22.70
C ASN A 40 6.09 -0.23 -21.92
N GLU A 41 4.87 0.13 -21.51
CA GLU A 41 4.59 1.33 -20.75
C GLU A 41 4.25 0.98 -19.29
N PRO A 42 4.71 1.78 -18.32
CA PRO A 42 4.32 1.59 -16.93
C PRO A 42 2.83 1.87 -16.77
N GLU A 43 2.11 0.93 -16.18
CA GLU A 43 0.69 1.06 -15.86
C GLU A 43 0.47 1.26 -14.37
N GLN A 44 -0.52 2.06 -14.03
CA GLN A 44 -0.92 2.28 -12.65
C GLN A 44 -1.76 1.09 -12.16
N LEU A 45 -1.17 0.27 -11.29
CA LEU A 45 -1.82 -0.89 -10.68
C LEU A 45 -2.69 -0.50 -9.47
N PHE A 46 -2.35 0.62 -8.82
CA PHE A 46 -3.07 1.12 -7.66
C PHE A 46 -2.97 2.64 -7.52
N ALA A 47 -4.03 3.26 -7.01
CA ALA A 47 -4.07 4.63 -6.52
C ALA A 47 -4.89 4.69 -5.23
N GLY A 48 -4.37 5.32 -4.18
CA GLY A 48 -5.11 5.49 -2.94
C GLY A 48 -4.43 6.43 -1.97
N TYR A 49 -5.01 6.58 -0.78
CA TYR A 49 -4.46 7.41 0.28
C TYR A 49 -3.75 6.58 1.34
N LEU A 50 -2.77 7.19 2.01
CA LEU A 50 -1.97 6.58 3.07
C LEU A 50 -2.85 5.92 4.15
N ALA A 51 -3.87 6.62 4.63
CA ALA A 51 -4.75 6.14 5.69
C ALA A 51 -5.54 4.87 5.32
N ASP A 52 -5.96 4.75 4.07
CA ASP A 52 -6.67 3.54 3.60
C ASP A 52 -5.71 2.34 3.56
N ILE A 53 -4.47 2.57 3.11
CA ILE A 53 -3.42 1.55 3.05
C ILE A 53 -3.01 1.11 4.45
N GLU A 54 -2.85 2.04 5.39
CA GLU A 54 -2.56 1.71 6.79
C GLU A 54 -3.66 0.82 7.37
N ARG A 55 -4.93 1.19 7.15
CA ARG A 55 -6.06 0.38 7.61
C ARG A 55 -6.08 -1.02 6.98
N ASP A 56 -5.91 -1.11 5.66
CA ASP A 56 -5.87 -2.42 4.97
C ASP A 56 -4.68 -3.27 5.43
N MET A 57 -3.51 -2.65 5.65
CA MET A 57 -2.33 -3.32 6.17
C MET A 57 -2.57 -3.88 7.57
N HIS A 58 -3.18 -3.09 8.47
CA HIS A 58 -3.52 -3.54 9.83
C HIS A 58 -4.52 -4.70 9.82
N ARG A 59 -5.54 -4.63 8.97
CA ARG A 59 -6.53 -5.70 8.80
C ARG A 59 -5.88 -6.98 8.27
N ASP A 60 -5.07 -6.88 7.22
CA ASP A 60 -4.47 -8.04 6.53
C ASP A 60 -3.36 -8.71 7.35
N LEU A 61 -2.60 -7.94 8.16
CA LEU A 61 -1.57 -8.46 9.06
C LEU A 61 -2.14 -8.99 10.39
N GLY A 62 -3.45 -8.86 10.62
CA GLY A 62 -4.08 -9.25 11.87
C GLY A 62 -3.59 -8.43 13.07
N THR A 63 -3.06 -7.23 12.82
CA THR A 63 -2.66 -6.24 13.84
C THR A 63 -3.77 -5.23 14.07
N ASP A 64 -5.02 -5.69 13.97
CA ASP A 64 -6.19 -4.94 14.40
C ASP A 64 -5.94 -4.58 15.88
N LEU A 65 -5.80 -3.28 16.16
CA LEU A 65 -5.94 -2.76 17.51
C LEU A 65 -7.21 -3.41 18.08
N PRO A 66 -7.15 -4.05 19.28
CA PRO A 66 -8.33 -4.68 19.84
C PRO A 66 -9.44 -3.65 19.80
N ASN A 67 -10.45 -3.94 19.00
CA ASN A 67 -11.66 -3.19 18.91
C ASN A 67 -12.20 -3.09 20.35
N GLU A 68 -11.97 -1.97 21.03
CA GLU A 68 -12.59 -1.64 22.32
C GLU A 68 -14.08 -1.33 22.10
N LEU A 69 -14.80 -2.20 21.40
CA LEU A 69 -16.24 -2.32 21.52
C LEU A 69 -16.53 -3.42 22.54
N GLY A 70 -16.12 -3.13 23.78
CA GLY A 70 -16.80 -3.62 24.95
C GLY A 70 -18.01 -2.74 25.23
N ALA A 71 -19.20 -3.26 24.93
CA ALA A 71 -20.49 -2.96 25.58
C ALA A 71 -21.51 -3.90 24.93
N THR A 72 -21.65 -5.12 25.44
CA THR A 72 -22.82 -5.57 26.25
C THR A 72 -24.14 -5.39 25.55
#